data_AF-A0A917HKG7-F1
#
_entry.id   AF-A0A917HKG7-F1
#
_cell.length_a   1.000
_cell.length_b   1.000
_cell.length_c   1.000
_cell.angle_alpha   90.00
_cell.angle_beta   90.00
_cell.angle_gamma   90.00
#
_symmetry.space_group_name_H-M   'P 1'
#
loop_
_entity.id
_entity.type
_entity.pdbx_description
1 polymer ?
#
loop_
_entity_poly.entity_id
_entity_poly.type
_entity_poly.pdbx_seq_one_letter_code
_entity_poly.pdbx_strand_id
1 'polypeptide(L)'
;MKRIFDLRLKGLLYAVCCFILIAPGQAQTYRDSLLASRQAKLDHFAKDPTAPLKQTDIQYLHHYEPDSGYRVQATIELLLNELPFRMPTSDGTSKEYIRYAKARFSIDGEASELTIYRSTDLFVSPAYRNHLFLPFTDETNGGETYGGGRYIDLSVTDIHDGRIAIDFNTAYNPYCAYSGGYRCPVPPAENQLPIAIKAGEKNYTGPIRQRPQPSVPPKPLTEAERDLILAGDTAQLLRVIQDTVAAETRILRSLSNDIDPKDTLLPLLANRMYLAVTDSLHPGVGIAAPQVGINRNVIWVQRFDKPDEPLELYLNPKITWRSKLLRKGLEGCLSIPDTMGQVLRNYTIRLSYQDIAGTHHEEMIEGFTAVVFQHETDHLYGILFTDRLAEQEANAYHLINAEVQLYLEQRLRRQ
;
A
#
# COMPACT_ATOMS: atom_id res chain seq x y z
N MET A 1 -2.43 12.82 -6.42
CA MET A 1 -2.56 12.78 -4.94
C MET A 1 -3.25 14.02 -4.35
N LYS A 2 -2.93 15.26 -4.78
CA LYS A 2 -3.64 16.48 -4.33
C LYS A 2 -5.17 16.39 -4.42
N ARG A 3 -5.72 15.84 -5.52
CA ARG A 3 -7.18 15.74 -5.75
C ARG A 3 -7.90 14.58 -5.06
N ILE A 4 -7.21 13.60 -4.47
CA ILE A 4 -7.85 12.40 -3.89
C ILE A 4 -8.09 12.58 -2.39
N PHE A 5 -7.25 13.38 -1.74
CA PHE A 5 -7.39 13.73 -0.34
C PHE A 5 -8.30 14.96 -0.15
N ASP A 6 -8.34 15.89 -1.13
CA ASP A 6 -9.17 17.12 -1.16
C ASP A 6 -10.66 16.87 -0.80
N LEU A 7 -11.12 15.63 -1.01
CA LEU A 7 -12.50 15.21 -0.79
C LEU A 7 -12.91 15.05 0.67
N ARG A 8 -11.97 14.86 1.61
CA ARG A 8 -12.33 14.71 3.03
C ARG A 8 -12.62 16.02 3.73
N LEU A 9 -12.07 17.15 3.28
CA LEU A 9 -12.29 18.41 3.99
C LEU A 9 -13.60 19.09 3.58
N LYS A 10 -14.17 18.90 2.39
CA LYS A 10 -15.55 19.40 2.17
C LYS A 10 -16.60 18.65 3.01
N GLY A 11 -16.34 17.40 3.40
CA GLY A 11 -17.18 16.67 4.35
C GLY A 11 -16.88 16.98 5.82
N LEU A 12 -15.59 17.07 6.19
CA LEU A 12 -15.16 17.29 7.58
C LEU A 12 -15.23 18.76 8.02
N LEU A 13 -15.03 19.73 7.10
CA LEU A 13 -15.23 21.16 7.40
C LEU A 13 -16.72 21.52 7.57
N TYR A 14 -17.64 20.73 7.01
CA TYR A 14 -19.08 20.86 7.30
C TYR A 14 -19.48 20.25 8.65
N ALA A 15 -18.65 19.39 9.24
CA ALA A 15 -18.92 18.80 10.56
C ALA A 15 -18.40 19.65 11.73
N VAL A 16 -17.63 20.72 11.49
CA VAL A 16 -17.01 21.55 12.55
C VAL A 16 -17.46 23.02 12.52
N CYS A 17 -18.24 23.47 11.53
CA CYS A 17 -18.78 24.84 11.48
C CYS A 17 -20.28 24.95 11.21
N CYS A 18 -21.10 24.04 11.72
CA CYS A 18 -22.50 24.38 11.99
C CYS A 18 -22.57 25.06 13.36
N PHE A 19 -22.40 26.38 13.34
CA PHE A 19 -22.91 27.22 14.42
C PHE A 19 -24.38 26.88 14.56
N ILE A 20 -24.64 26.27 15.70
CA ILE A 20 -25.93 25.83 16.19
C ILE A 20 -26.91 27.02 16.12
N LEU A 21 -27.93 26.91 15.26
CA LEU A 21 -29.22 27.52 15.51
C LEU A 21 -30.05 26.46 16.23
N ILE A 22 -30.07 26.52 17.57
CA ILE A 22 -30.88 25.63 18.42
C ILE A 22 -32.36 25.91 18.11
N ALA A 23 -33.02 24.99 17.41
CA ALA A 23 -34.42 24.73 17.68
C ALA A 23 -34.47 23.91 19.00
N PRO A 24 -35.21 24.35 20.02
CA PRO A 24 -35.20 23.68 21.32
C PRO A 24 -36.08 22.42 21.21
N GLY A 25 -35.49 21.23 21.36
CA GLY A 25 -36.29 20.02 21.56
C GLY A 25 -35.70 18.71 21.08
N GLN A 26 -34.48 18.36 21.50
CA GLN A 26 -34.00 17.01 21.85
C GLN A 26 -32.47 17.07 21.98
N ALA A 27 -31.92 16.72 23.14
CA ALA A 27 -30.48 16.56 23.30
C ALA A 27 -30.05 15.33 22.49
N GLN A 28 -29.27 15.52 21.43
CA GLN A 28 -28.82 14.41 20.59
C GLN A 28 -27.88 13.50 21.37
N THR A 29 -28.18 12.20 21.44
CA THR A 29 -27.36 11.26 22.19
C THR A 29 -26.06 10.95 21.43
N TYR A 30 -25.04 10.43 22.12
CA TYR A 30 -23.81 9.96 21.48
C TYR A 30 -24.11 8.95 20.36
N ARG A 31 -25.01 7.99 20.63
CA ARG A 31 -25.49 7.00 19.65
C ARG A 31 -26.05 7.69 18.40
N ASP A 32 -26.93 8.67 18.57
CA ASP A 32 -27.56 9.38 17.44
C ASP A 32 -26.52 10.15 16.62
N SER A 33 -25.56 10.79 17.28
CA SER A 33 -24.48 11.52 16.60
C SER A 33 -23.59 10.59 15.76
N LEU A 34 -23.28 9.40 16.28
CA LEU A 34 -22.48 8.40 15.59
C LEU A 34 -23.25 7.79 14.41
N LEU A 35 -24.52 7.47 14.58
CA LEU A 35 -25.37 6.95 13.49
C LEU A 35 -25.53 8.00 12.39
N ALA A 36 -25.72 9.28 12.75
CA ALA A 36 -25.76 10.38 11.78
C ALA A 36 -24.42 10.52 11.01
N SER A 37 -23.28 10.40 11.71
CA SER A 37 -21.95 10.40 11.08
C SER A 37 -21.77 9.24 10.09
N ARG A 38 -22.19 8.02 10.47
CA ARG A 38 -22.18 6.85 9.59
C ARG A 38 -23.04 7.08 8.35
N GLN A 39 -24.25 7.60 8.51
CA GLN A 39 -25.13 7.89 7.36
C GLN A 39 -24.53 8.96 6.45
N ALA A 40 -23.96 10.03 6.99
CA ALA A 40 -23.30 11.07 6.19
C ALA A 40 -22.12 10.52 5.36
N LYS A 41 -21.35 9.57 5.92
CA LYS A 41 -20.29 8.85 5.19
C LYS A 41 -20.86 8.03 4.03
N LEU A 42 -21.95 7.29 4.26
CA LEU A 42 -22.62 6.51 3.22
C LEU A 42 -23.15 7.42 2.09
N ASP A 43 -23.82 8.51 2.44
CA ASP A 43 -24.35 9.50 1.48
C ASP A 43 -23.22 10.17 0.68
N HIS A 44 -22.03 10.30 1.25
CA HIS A 44 -20.86 10.78 0.52
C HIS A 44 -20.38 9.74 -0.49
N PHE A 45 -20.21 8.48 -0.09
CA PHE A 45 -19.84 7.40 -1.00
C PHE A 45 -20.85 7.22 -2.14
N ALA A 46 -22.14 7.41 -1.85
CA ALA A 46 -23.21 7.41 -2.83
C ALA A 46 -23.02 8.38 -3.99
N LYS A 47 -22.54 9.59 -3.67
CA LYS A 47 -22.52 10.76 -4.55
C LYS A 47 -21.16 10.96 -5.22
N ASP A 48 -20.09 10.44 -4.64
CA ASP A 48 -18.74 10.61 -5.14
C ASP A 48 -18.38 9.51 -6.16
N PRO A 49 -18.19 9.85 -7.46
CA PRO A 49 -17.81 8.88 -8.49
C PRO A 49 -16.42 8.27 -8.26
N THR A 50 -15.62 8.83 -7.35
CA THR A 50 -14.29 8.34 -6.97
C THR A 50 -14.28 7.54 -5.67
N ALA A 51 -15.44 7.38 -5.02
CA ALA A 51 -15.58 6.62 -3.80
C ALA A 51 -15.17 5.15 -4.00
N PRO A 52 -14.67 4.49 -2.93
CA PRO A 52 -14.31 3.08 -2.99
C PRO A 52 -15.53 2.14 -3.09
N LEU A 53 -16.73 2.64 -2.82
CA LEU A 53 -18.00 1.92 -2.85
C LEU A 53 -19.00 2.69 -3.72
N LYS A 54 -19.76 1.98 -4.55
CA LYS A 54 -20.90 2.59 -5.27
C LYS A 54 -22.16 2.54 -4.39
N GLN A 55 -23.16 3.33 -4.75
CA GLN A 55 -24.47 3.32 -4.08
C GLN A 55 -25.07 1.93 -3.93
N THR A 56 -24.95 1.07 -4.96
CA THR A 56 -25.46 -0.31 -4.95
C THR A 56 -24.77 -1.21 -3.94
N ASP A 57 -23.58 -0.82 -3.49
CA ASP A 57 -22.67 -1.65 -2.73
C ASP A 57 -22.70 -1.31 -1.23
N ILE A 58 -23.28 -0.15 -0.87
CA ILE A 58 -23.38 0.34 0.51
C ILE A 58 -24.13 -0.62 1.43
N GLN A 59 -25.14 -1.34 0.91
CA GLN A 59 -25.92 -2.33 1.68
C GLN A 59 -25.06 -3.47 2.25
N TYR A 60 -23.85 -3.67 1.74
CA TYR A 60 -22.92 -4.69 2.22
C TYR A 60 -21.90 -4.16 3.23
N LEU A 61 -21.98 -2.87 3.60
CA LEU A 61 -21.16 -2.26 4.64
C LEU A 61 -21.88 -2.34 5.99
N HIS A 62 -21.41 -3.24 6.85
CA HIS A 62 -22.00 -3.49 8.16
C HIS A 62 -21.18 -2.84 9.27
N HIS A 63 -21.83 -2.53 10.38
CA HIS A 63 -21.19 -1.98 11.58
C HIS A 63 -21.64 -2.75 12.82
N TYR A 64 -20.83 -2.71 13.88
CA TYR A 64 -21.33 -3.03 15.21
C TYR A 64 -22.28 -1.94 15.72
N GLU A 65 -23.15 -2.33 16.65
CA GLU A 65 -23.95 -1.37 17.39
C GLU A 65 -23.04 -0.41 18.17
N PRO A 66 -23.36 0.90 18.21
CA PRO A 66 -22.67 1.87 19.05
C PRO A 66 -22.53 1.42 20.50
N ASP A 67 -21.30 1.41 21.02
CA ASP A 67 -20.99 1.05 22.39
C ASP A 67 -19.98 2.03 23.00
N SER A 68 -20.42 2.78 24.02
CA SER A 68 -19.59 3.78 24.69
C SER A 68 -18.40 3.18 25.45
N GLY A 69 -18.41 1.89 25.79
CA GLY A 69 -17.26 1.21 26.42
C GLY A 69 -16.02 1.20 25.54
N TYR A 70 -16.20 1.30 24.22
CA TYR A 70 -15.13 1.39 23.23
C TYR A 70 -14.72 2.83 22.88
N ARG A 71 -15.16 3.81 23.68
CA ARG A 71 -14.66 5.19 23.63
C ARG A 71 -13.78 5.45 24.86
N VAL A 72 -12.47 5.35 24.66
CA VAL A 72 -11.49 5.40 25.75
C VAL A 72 -10.78 6.75 25.81
N GLN A 73 -10.31 7.10 27.00
CA GLN A 73 -9.39 8.21 27.22
C GLN A 73 -7.97 7.66 27.35
N ALA A 74 -7.14 7.89 26.34
CA ALA A 74 -5.75 7.46 26.34
C ALA A 74 -4.83 8.54 26.90
N THR A 75 -3.78 8.14 27.62
CA THR A 75 -2.65 9.00 27.97
C THR A 75 -1.63 8.94 26.84
N ILE A 76 -1.10 10.10 26.45
CA ILE A 76 -0.20 10.28 25.32
C ILE A 76 1.24 10.45 25.80
N GLU A 77 2.12 9.63 25.26
CA GLU A 77 3.58 9.78 25.32
C GLU A 77 4.06 10.17 23.92
N LEU A 78 4.50 11.42 23.75
CA LEU A 78 5.03 11.89 22.46
C LEU A 78 6.39 11.25 22.18
N LEU A 79 6.57 10.75 20.96
CA LEU A 79 7.82 10.17 20.51
C LEU A 79 8.62 11.25 19.76
N LEU A 80 9.69 11.73 20.39
CA LEU A 80 10.52 12.81 19.85
C LEU A 80 11.69 12.22 19.06
N ASN A 81 12.05 12.87 17.95
CA ASN A 81 13.17 12.51 17.08
C ASN A 81 13.08 11.12 16.41
N GLU A 82 11.88 10.57 16.28
CA GLU A 82 11.65 9.35 15.50
C GLU A 82 12.05 9.56 14.02
N LEU A 83 12.84 8.63 13.49
CA LEU A 83 13.18 8.60 12.08
C LEU A 83 11.99 8.10 11.25
N PRO A 84 11.80 8.60 10.02
CA PRO A 84 10.82 8.04 9.12
C PRO A 84 11.10 6.56 8.84
N PHE A 85 10.04 5.76 8.76
CA PHE A 85 10.11 4.35 8.38
C PHE A 85 9.08 4.05 7.28
N ARG A 86 9.29 2.93 6.59
CA ARG A 86 8.40 2.46 5.52
C ARG A 86 7.36 1.50 6.09
N MET A 87 6.13 1.98 6.21
CA MET A 87 4.98 1.14 6.55
C MET A 87 4.53 0.38 5.30
N PRO A 88 4.47 -0.96 5.32
CA PRO A 88 4.02 -1.75 4.18
C PRO A 88 2.59 -1.40 3.77
N THR A 89 2.23 -1.63 2.51
CA THR A 89 0.87 -1.48 2.01
C THR A 89 0.36 -2.78 1.39
N SER A 90 -0.96 -2.92 1.32
CA SER A 90 -1.67 -4.12 0.84
C SER A 90 -1.29 -4.60 -0.57
N ASP A 91 -0.77 -3.70 -1.41
CA ASP A 91 -0.26 -4.00 -2.75
C ASP A 91 1.23 -4.38 -2.74
N GLY A 92 1.75 -4.78 -1.58
CA GLY A 92 3.15 -5.11 -1.38
C GLY A 92 4.04 -3.89 -1.25
N THR A 93 3.67 -2.70 -1.71
CA THR A 93 4.59 -1.54 -1.65
C THR A 93 4.69 -0.96 -0.22
N SER A 94 5.21 0.25 -0.06
CA SER A 94 5.22 0.92 1.24
C SER A 94 4.97 2.42 1.13
N LYS A 95 4.62 3.03 2.27
CA LYS A 95 4.48 4.47 2.46
C LYS A 95 5.28 4.92 3.67
N GLU A 96 5.75 6.15 3.63
CA GLU A 96 6.62 6.67 4.68
C GLU A 96 5.80 7.34 5.79
N TYR A 97 6.09 6.95 7.03
CA TYR A 97 5.44 7.41 8.24
C TYR A 97 6.48 7.67 9.33
N ILE A 98 6.10 8.49 10.31
CA ILE A 98 6.83 8.72 11.55
C ILE A 98 5.95 8.25 12.70
N ARG A 99 6.50 7.52 13.66
CA ARG A 99 5.81 7.23 14.93
C ARG A 99 5.68 8.56 15.70
N TYR A 100 4.45 8.97 15.97
CA TYR A 100 4.17 10.29 16.54
C TYR A 100 4.00 10.22 18.06
N ALA A 101 3.26 9.23 18.55
CA ALA A 101 2.99 9.07 19.98
C ALA A 101 2.64 7.62 20.32
N LYS A 102 2.83 7.23 21.58
CA LYS A 102 2.19 6.06 22.17
C LYS A 102 0.94 6.49 22.94
N ALA A 103 -0.17 5.83 22.66
CA ALA A 103 -1.44 6.02 23.34
C ALA A 103 -1.71 4.84 24.26
N ARG A 104 -1.67 5.08 25.58
CA ARG A 104 -1.92 4.06 26.61
C ARG A 104 -3.33 4.24 27.18
N PHE A 105 -4.13 3.18 27.17
CA PHE A 105 -5.52 3.20 27.63
C PHE A 105 -5.90 1.87 28.26
N SER A 106 -7.14 1.75 28.72
CA SER A 106 -7.70 0.47 29.16
C SER A 106 -9.08 0.26 28.58
N ILE A 107 -9.36 -0.98 28.16
CA ILE A 107 -10.68 -1.48 27.78
C ILE A 107 -10.96 -2.66 28.69
N ASP A 108 -12.15 -2.68 29.31
CA ASP A 108 -12.58 -3.73 30.25
C ASP A 108 -11.57 -4.04 31.39
N GLY A 109 -10.79 -3.04 31.80
CA GLY A 109 -9.77 -3.17 32.85
C GLY A 109 -8.43 -3.71 32.38
N GLU A 110 -8.31 -4.14 31.12
CA GLU A 110 -7.05 -4.57 30.52
C GLU A 110 -6.28 -3.36 29.97
N ALA A 111 -4.99 -3.25 30.29
CA ALA A 111 -4.14 -2.19 29.79
C ALA A 111 -3.71 -2.47 28.35
N SER A 112 -3.83 -1.47 27.48
CA SER A 112 -3.48 -1.56 26.06
C SER A 112 -2.67 -0.34 25.62
N GLU A 113 -1.87 -0.53 24.59
CA GLU A 113 -1.05 0.51 23.96
C GLU A 113 -1.20 0.44 22.44
N LEU A 114 -1.26 1.60 21.79
CA LEU A 114 -1.13 1.72 20.34
C LEU A 114 -0.19 2.86 19.97
N THR A 115 0.60 2.68 18.93
CA THR A 115 1.38 3.77 18.32
C THR A 115 0.48 4.57 17.35
N ILE A 116 0.48 5.89 17.48
CA ILE A 116 -0.14 6.82 16.52
C ILE A 116 0.94 7.26 15.53
N TYR A 117 0.61 7.31 14.24
CA TYR A 117 1.55 7.64 13.17
C TYR A 117 1.19 8.94 12.48
N ARG A 118 2.18 9.53 11.81
CA ARG A 118 2.01 10.69 10.94
C ARG A 118 2.65 10.42 9.59
N SER A 119 1.90 10.64 8.51
CA SER A 119 2.41 10.48 7.14
C SER A 119 3.32 11.65 6.77
N THR A 120 4.49 11.35 6.18
CA THR A 120 5.42 12.39 5.73
C THR A 120 4.87 13.15 4.51
N ASP A 121 4.17 12.45 3.61
CA ASP A 121 3.51 13.05 2.43
C ASP A 121 2.33 13.98 2.78
N LEU A 122 1.54 13.63 3.79
CA LEU A 122 0.36 14.41 4.15
C LEU A 122 0.71 15.62 5.00
N PHE A 123 1.69 15.49 5.91
CA PHE A 123 2.04 16.55 6.85
C PHE A 123 2.52 17.84 6.17
N VAL A 124 3.14 17.74 5.00
CA VAL A 124 3.58 18.91 4.22
C VAL A 124 2.41 19.70 3.60
N SER A 125 1.23 19.11 3.50
CA SER A 125 0.03 19.79 3.03
C SER A 125 -0.65 20.55 4.18
N PRO A 126 -0.95 21.85 4.03
CA PRO A 126 -1.64 22.62 5.05
C PRO A 126 -2.96 21.98 5.51
N ALA A 127 -3.68 21.33 4.58
CA ALA A 127 -4.96 20.68 4.87
C ALA A 127 -4.84 19.42 5.75
N TYR A 128 -3.67 18.76 5.79
CA TYR A 128 -3.44 17.51 6.54
C TYR A 128 -2.31 17.64 7.56
N ARG A 129 -1.85 18.86 7.84
CA ARG A 129 -0.75 19.13 8.78
C ARG A 129 -1.04 18.59 10.19
N ASN A 130 -2.31 18.55 10.59
CA ASN A 130 -2.72 18.04 11.90
C ASN A 130 -3.17 16.58 11.86
N HIS A 131 -3.20 15.93 10.69
CA HIS A 131 -3.71 14.56 10.57
C HIS A 131 -2.77 13.56 11.25
N LEU A 132 -3.37 12.70 12.05
CA LEU A 132 -2.75 11.55 12.69
C LEU A 132 -3.48 10.28 12.26
N PHE A 133 -2.73 9.22 12.08
CA PHE A 133 -3.19 7.94 11.56
C PHE A 133 -2.99 6.85 12.60
N LEU A 134 -4.08 6.18 12.98
CA LEU A 134 -4.07 5.08 13.93
C LEU A 134 -4.56 3.80 13.24
N PRO A 135 -3.67 3.05 12.56
CA PRO A 135 -3.97 1.73 12.06
C PRO A 135 -3.83 0.70 13.19
N PHE A 136 -4.73 -0.28 13.25
CA PHE A 136 -4.63 -1.33 14.25
C PHE A 136 -5.20 -2.66 13.74
N THR A 137 -4.79 -3.72 14.41
CA THR A 137 -5.46 -5.03 14.36
C THR A 137 -5.88 -5.46 15.76
N ASP A 138 -6.84 -6.36 15.84
CA ASP A 138 -7.45 -6.89 17.05
C ASP A 138 -8.00 -8.30 16.77
N GLU A 139 -8.52 -9.00 17.78
CA GLU A 139 -8.93 -10.40 17.65
C GLU A 139 -10.13 -10.61 16.69
N THR A 140 -10.89 -9.55 16.39
CA THR A 140 -12.01 -9.63 15.44
C THR A 140 -11.54 -9.72 13.97
N ASN A 141 -10.30 -9.32 13.66
CA ASN A 141 -9.80 -9.28 12.28
C ASN A 141 -9.70 -10.68 11.66
N GLY A 142 -10.19 -10.80 10.43
CA GLY A 142 -10.22 -12.05 9.66
C GLY A 142 -11.39 -12.97 10.01
N GLY A 143 -12.17 -12.63 11.04
CA GLY A 143 -13.44 -13.30 11.36
C GLY A 143 -14.63 -12.36 11.17
N GLU A 144 -14.79 -11.38 12.07
CA GLU A 144 -15.92 -10.45 12.05
C GLU A 144 -15.60 -9.12 11.35
N THR A 145 -14.33 -8.72 11.31
CA THR A 145 -13.85 -7.47 10.72
C THR A 145 -12.76 -7.71 9.68
N TYR A 146 -12.44 -6.68 8.88
CA TYR A 146 -11.54 -6.83 7.73
C TYR A 146 -10.19 -7.41 8.12
N GLY A 147 -9.73 -8.42 7.38
CA GLY A 147 -8.46 -9.07 7.64
C GLY A 147 -7.29 -8.08 7.66
N GLY A 148 -7.19 -7.13 6.74
CA GLY A 148 -6.05 -6.20 6.69
C GLY A 148 -5.95 -5.20 7.86
N GLY A 149 -6.87 -5.24 8.83
CA GLY A 149 -6.93 -4.30 9.94
C GLY A 149 -7.87 -3.12 9.68
N ARG A 150 -8.00 -2.24 10.66
CA ARG A 150 -8.90 -1.08 10.63
C ARG A 150 -8.16 0.18 11.03
N TYR A 151 -8.72 1.32 10.65
CA TYR A 151 -8.11 2.62 10.86
C TYR A 151 -9.01 3.53 11.67
N ILE A 152 -8.37 4.41 12.44
CA ILE A 152 -8.99 5.59 13.04
C ILE A 152 -8.15 6.79 12.58
N ASP A 153 -8.82 7.84 12.12
CA ASP A 153 -8.18 9.12 11.88
C ASP A 153 -8.30 9.97 13.13
N LEU A 154 -7.19 10.57 13.53
CA LEU A 154 -7.07 11.45 14.68
C LEU A 154 -6.49 12.79 14.23
N SER A 155 -6.53 13.79 15.09
CA SER A 155 -5.87 15.07 14.89
C SER A 155 -4.92 15.39 16.03
N VAL A 156 -3.81 16.07 15.72
CA VAL A 156 -2.94 16.70 16.73
C VAL A 156 -3.75 17.61 17.65
N THR A 157 -4.80 18.25 17.12
CA THR A 157 -5.69 19.13 17.88
C THR A 157 -6.60 18.40 18.86
N ASP A 158 -6.73 17.07 18.75
CA ASP A 158 -7.54 16.27 19.68
C ASP A 158 -6.76 15.93 20.96
N ILE A 159 -5.45 16.21 20.98
CA ILE A 159 -4.58 16.00 22.12
C ILE A 159 -4.67 17.22 23.05
N HIS A 160 -5.18 16.99 24.26
CA HIS A 160 -5.29 18.02 25.30
C HIS A 160 -4.71 17.48 26.61
N ASP A 161 -3.82 18.25 27.24
CA ASP A 161 -3.21 17.92 28.54
C ASP A 161 -2.60 16.52 28.60
N GLY A 162 -1.93 16.11 27.51
CA GLY A 162 -1.31 14.79 27.40
C GLY A 162 -2.31 13.64 27.29
N ARG A 163 -3.55 13.91 26.87
CA ARG A 163 -4.61 12.91 26.70
C ARG A 163 -5.30 13.06 25.35
N ILE A 164 -5.89 11.97 24.88
CA ILE A 164 -6.72 11.95 23.66
C ILE A 164 -7.89 10.98 23.85
N ALA A 165 -9.05 11.32 23.29
CA ALA A 165 -10.17 10.38 23.17
C ALA A 165 -9.95 9.49 21.94
N ILE A 166 -9.91 8.17 22.12
CA ILE A 166 -9.91 7.21 21.01
C ILE A 166 -11.27 6.52 21.00
N ASP A 167 -12.02 6.73 19.91
CA ASP A 167 -13.35 6.14 19.74
C ASP A 167 -13.32 5.03 18.69
N PHE A 168 -13.22 3.78 19.14
CA PHE A 168 -13.19 2.62 18.24
C PHE A 168 -14.53 2.40 17.50
N ASN A 169 -15.62 3.06 17.90
CA ASN A 169 -16.86 3.03 17.13
C ASN A 169 -16.77 3.75 15.78
N THR A 170 -15.74 4.59 15.62
CA THR A 170 -15.40 5.29 14.38
C THR A 170 -14.41 4.53 13.51
N ALA A 171 -13.89 3.39 14.00
CA ALA A 171 -12.95 2.56 13.26
C ALA A 171 -13.57 2.11 11.94
N TYR A 172 -12.81 2.27 10.85
CA TYR A 172 -13.26 1.99 9.50
C TYR A 172 -12.31 1.05 8.76
N ASN A 173 -12.82 0.28 7.80
CA ASN A 173 -11.99 -0.57 6.97
C ASN A 173 -11.25 0.27 5.91
N PRO A 174 -9.99 -0.07 5.60
CA PRO A 174 -9.30 0.46 4.43
C PRO A 174 -10.10 0.26 3.14
N TYR A 175 -9.87 1.11 2.14
CA TYR A 175 -10.52 0.98 0.83
C TYR A 175 -10.28 -0.38 0.15
N CYS A 176 -9.17 -1.03 0.48
CA CYS A 176 -8.81 -2.38 0.04
C CYS A 176 -9.76 -3.46 0.57
N ALA A 177 -10.60 -3.16 1.56
CA ALA A 177 -11.69 -4.02 2.01
C ALA A 177 -12.90 -4.00 1.07
N TYR A 178 -13.02 -2.96 0.24
CA TYR A 178 -14.16 -2.72 -0.64
C TYR A 178 -13.81 -2.95 -2.11
N SER A 179 -12.57 -2.62 -2.48
CA SER A 179 -12.16 -2.50 -3.86
C SER A 179 -10.67 -2.77 -4.03
N GLY A 180 -10.31 -3.47 -5.11
CA GLY A 180 -8.92 -3.68 -5.52
C GLY A 180 -8.27 -2.43 -6.12
N GLY A 181 -6.94 -2.38 -6.15
CA GLY A 181 -6.18 -1.27 -6.75
C GLY A 181 -5.89 -0.10 -5.81
N TYR A 182 -6.13 -0.24 -4.51
CA TYR A 182 -5.72 0.71 -3.47
C TYR A 182 -4.44 0.23 -2.75
N ARG A 183 -3.61 1.19 -2.32
CA ARG A 183 -2.36 0.96 -1.57
C ARG A 183 -2.59 1.29 -0.10
N CYS A 184 -3.26 0.39 0.61
CA CYS A 184 -3.70 0.63 1.99
C CYS A 184 -2.60 0.23 2.99
N PRO A 185 -2.20 1.10 3.93
CA PRO A 185 -1.18 0.76 4.92
C PRO A 185 -1.53 -0.48 5.76
N VAL A 186 -0.62 -1.43 5.87
CA VAL A 186 -0.78 -2.58 6.76
C VAL A 186 -0.42 -2.13 8.18
N PRO A 187 -1.32 -2.29 9.18
CA PRO A 187 -1.00 -1.95 10.56
C PRO A 187 0.26 -2.68 11.04
N PRO A 188 1.24 -1.97 11.63
CA PRO A 188 2.42 -2.61 12.21
C PRO A 188 2.09 -3.57 13.35
N ALA A 189 2.97 -4.55 13.61
CA ALA A 189 2.78 -5.55 14.67
C ALA A 189 2.62 -4.94 16.07
N GLU A 190 3.30 -3.81 16.34
CA GLU A 190 3.17 -3.03 17.59
C GLU A 190 1.76 -2.45 17.81
N ASN A 191 0.93 -2.41 16.77
CA ASN A 191 -0.47 -1.97 16.83
C ASN A 191 -1.47 -3.14 16.75
N GLN A 192 -1.06 -4.32 17.18
CA GLN A 192 -1.96 -5.46 17.36
C GLN A 192 -2.46 -5.51 18.81
N LEU A 193 -3.76 -5.34 18.99
CA LEU A 193 -4.44 -5.52 20.27
C LEU A 193 -4.76 -7.01 20.50
N PRO A 194 -4.44 -7.55 21.68
CA PRO A 194 -4.77 -8.94 22.04
C PRO A 194 -6.22 -9.08 22.58
N ILE A 195 -7.10 -8.14 22.25
CA ILE A 195 -8.50 -8.11 22.68
C ILE A 195 -9.42 -7.96 21.47
N ALA A 196 -10.66 -8.43 21.57
CA ALA A 196 -11.66 -8.25 20.53
C ALA A 196 -12.29 -6.85 20.61
N ILE A 197 -12.12 -6.02 19.57
CA ILE A 197 -12.75 -4.69 19.50
C ILE A 197 -14.07 -4.77 18.72
N LYS A 198 -15.17 -5.03 19.44
CA LYS A 198 -16.53 -5.18 18.87
C LYS A 198 -17.23 -3.84 18.64
N ALA A 199 -16.52 -2.88 18.06
CA ALA A 199 -17.01 -1.54 17.71
C ALA A 199 -16.55 -1.16 16.30
N GLY A 200 -17.26 -0.24 15.63
CA GLY A 200 -16.89 0.26 14.30
C GLY A 200 -17.36 -0.61 13.13
N GLU A 201 -16.68 -0.51 11.98
CA GLU A 201 -17.02 -1.27 10.77
C GLU A 201 -16.68 -2.76 10.90
N LYS A 202 -17.60 -3.60 10.38
CA LYS A 202 -17.46 -5.05 10.23
C LYS A 202 -16.95 -5.40 8.84
N ASN A 203 -16.80 -6.70 8.58
CA ASN A 203 -16.49 -7.22 7.25
C ASN A 203 -17.49 -6.71 6.20
N TYR A 204 -16.93 -6.23 5.09
CA TYR A 204 -17.69 -5.97 3.89
C TYR A 204 -18.10 -7.30 3.24
N THR A 205 -19.39 -7.47 2.95
CA THR A 205 -19.94 -8.74 2.43
C THR A 205 -20.29 -8.69 0.94
N GLY A 206 -19.92 -7.61 0.25
CA GLY A 206 -20.27 -7.39 -1.15
C GLY A 206 -19.16 -7.81 -2.10
N PRO A 207 -19.40 -7.68 -3.42
CA PRO A 207 -18.40 -8.00 -4.42
C PRO A 207 -17.22 -7.00 -4.38
N ILE A 208 -15.99 -7.50 -4.37
CA ILE A 208 -14.80 -6.66 -4.48
C ILE A 208 -14.62 -6.21 -5.93
N ARG A 209 -14.80 -4.91 -6.18
CA ARG A 209 -14.62 -4.32 -7.52
C ARG A 209 -13.20 -3.80 -7.69
N GLN A 210 -12.59 -3.98 -8.87
CA GLN A 210 -11.36 -3.26 -9.19
C GLN A 210 -11.70 -1.77 -9.32
N ARG A 211 -10.94 -0.89 -8.65
CA ARG A 211 -11.05 0.55 -8.91
C ARG A 211 -10.79 0.77 -10.39
N PRO A 212 -11.67 1.47 -11.14
CA PRO A 212 -11.28 2.01 -12.44
C PRO A 212 -10.07 2.89 -12.19
N GLN A 213 -8.88 2.45 -12.61
CA GLN A 213 -7.68 3.28 -12.54
C GLN A 213 -8.05 4.57 -13.30
N PRO A 214 -8.06 5.75 -12.66
CA PRO A 214 -8.18 6.97 -13.44
C PRO A 214 -7.04 6.90 -14.45
N SER A 215 -7.37 6.84 -15.73
CA SER A 215 -6.42 6.99 -16.83
C SER A 215 -5.91 8.41 -16.79
N VAL A 216 -5.09 8.72 -15.78
CA VAL A 216 -4.19 9.86 -15.89
C VAL A 216 -3.33 9.50 -17.09
N PRO A 217 -3.43 10.26 -18.20
CA PRO A 217 -2.62 9.95 -19.36
C PRO A 217 -1.16 9.90 -18.91
N PRO A 218 -0.40 8.89 -19.37
CA PRO A 218 0.99 8.72 -18.97
C PRO A 218 1.75 10.02 -19.22
N LYS A 219 2.61 10.40 -18.27
CA LYS A 219 3.43 11.60 -18.44
C LYS A 219 4.43 11.33 -19.56
N PRO A 220 4.67 12.28 -20.47
CA PRO A 220 5.75 12.16 -21.46
C PRO A 220 7.09 11.84 -20.78
N LEU A 221 7.98 11.16 -21.49
CA LEU A 221 9.39 11.06 -21.07
C LEU A 221 9.97 12.46 -20.84
N THR A 222 10.67 12.63 -19.73
CA THR A 222 11.41 13.87 -19.43
C THR A 222 12.58 14.02 -20.40
N GLU A 223 13.07 15.26 -20.59
CA GLU A 223 14.22 15.52 -21.46
C GLU A 223 15.44 14.66 -21.07
N ALA A 224 15.75 14.57 -19.77
CA ALA A 224 16.83 13.71 -19.27
C ALA A 224 16.64 12.22 -19.59
N GLU A 225 15.41 11.69 -19.52
CA GLU A 225 15.12 10.31 -19.91
C GLU A 225 15.29 10.10 -21.42
N ARG A 226 14.84 11.06 -22.24
CA ARG A 226 15.00 11.00 -23.70
C ARG A 226 16.46 11.03 -24.11
N ASP A 227 17.23 11.94 -23.52
CA ASP A 227 18.67 12.07 -23.75
C ASP A 227 19.41 10.78 -23.35
N LEU A 228 19.05 10.17 -22.22
CA LEU A 228 19.66 8.91 -21.79
C LEU A 228 19.33 7.76 -22.74
N ILE A 229 18.10 7.65 -23.23
CA ILE A 229 17.71 6.61 -24.21
C ILE A 229 18.48 6.76 -25.52
N LEU A 230 18.70 8.01 -25.95
CA LEU A 230 19.38 8.38 -27.19
C LEU A 230 20.92 8.47 -27.05
N ALA A 231 21.45 8.37 -25.83
CA ALA A 231 22.87 8.54 -25.58
C ALA A 231 23.71 7.40 -26.17
N GLY A 232 24.90 7.76 -26.67
CA GLY A 232 25.87 6.82 -27.19
C GLY A 232 25.41 6.07 -28.45
N ASP A 233 25.92 4.85 -28.63
CA ASP A 233 25.47 3.96 -29.69
C ASP A 233 24.13 3.31 -29.30
N THR A 234 23.09 3.56 -30.08
CA THR A 234 21.73 3.07 -29.82
C THR A 234 21.57 1.57 -30.08
N ALA A 235 22.55 0.94 -30.72
CA ALA A 235 22.62 -0.52 -30.86
C ALA A 235 23.20 -1.23 -29.63
N GLN A 236 23.73 -0.49 -28.65
CA GLN A 236 24.32 -1.04 -27.42
C GLN A 236 23.33 -1.02 -26.26
N LEU A 237 23.54 -1.90 -25.27
CA LEU A 237 22.77 -1.92 -24.03
C LEU A 237 22.84 -0.58 -23.29
N LEU A 238 21.81 -0.28 -22.49
CA LEU A 238 21.92 0.75 -21.47
C LEU A 238 22.61 0.17 -20.24
N ARG A 239 23.56 0.91 -19.67
CA ARG A 239 24.29 0.47 -18.48
C ARG A 239 23.33 0.28 -17.31
N VAL A 240 23.44 -0.85 -16.63
CA VAL A 240 22.75 -1.08 -15.35
C VAL A 240 23.39 -0.24 -14.25
N ILE A 241 22.57 0.62 -13.62
CA ILE A 241 22.99 1.48 -12.51
C ILE A 241 23.03 0.70 -11.20
N GLN A 242 23.89 1.11 -10.28
CA GLN A 242 24.28 0.39 -9.08
C GLN A 242 23.86 1.15 -7.82
N ASP A 243 23.44 0.42 -6.79
CA ASP A 243 23.00 0.99 -5.52
C ASP A 243 24.16 1.54 -4.67
N THR A 244 25.41 1.23 -5.04
CA THR A 244 26.64 1.76 -4.41
C THR A 244 26.94 3.22 -4.78
N VAL A 245 26.30 3.77 -5.82
CA VAL A 245 26.50 5.16 -6.27
C VAL A 245 25.32 6.02 -5.82
N ALA A 246 25.54 6.94 -4.88
CA ALA A 246 24.44 7.72 -4.25
C ALA A 246 23.48 8.43 -5.22
N ALA A 247 23.94 8.86 -6.39
CA ALA A 247 23.08 9.46 -7.42
C ALA A 247 22.17 8.42 -8.10
N GLU A 248 22.68 7.23 -8.33
CA GLU A 248 21.97 6.09 -8.92
C GLU A 248 21.00 5.48 -7.90
N THR A 249 21.41 5.36 -6.63
CA THR A 249 20.53 4.95 -5.55
C THR A 249 19.28 5.83 -5.47
N ARG A 250 19.39 7.15 -5.70
CA ARG A 250 18.23 8.05 -5.73
C ARG A 250 17.26 7.70 -6.85
N ILE A 251 17.77 7.30 -8.01
CA ILE A 251 16.96 6.87 -9.16
C ILE A 251 16.31 5.52 -8.87
N LEU A 252 17.10 4.55 -8.39
CA LEU A 252 16.65 3.21 -8.01
C LEU A 252 15.59 3.22 -6.90
N ARG A 253 15.56 4.25 -6.05
CA ARG A 253 14.60 4.44 -4.96
C ARG A 253 13.45 5.40 -5.29
N SER A 254 13.37 5.88 -6.53
CA SER A 254 12.32 6.80 -6.99
C SER A 254 11.13 6.06 -7.59
N LEU A 255 9.93 6.60 -7.37
CA LEU A 255 8.70 6.08 -7.94
C LEU A 255 8.65 6.29 -9.46
N SER A 256 8.31 5.24 -10.20
CA SER A 256 8.13 5.28 -11.64
C SER A 256 6.73 5.76 -12.05
N ASN A 257 6.64 6.42 -13.21
CA ASN A 257 5.38 6.83 -13.81
C ASN A 257 4.98 5.86 -14.94
N ASP A 258 3.68 5.80 -15.26
CA ASP A 258 3.21 5.03 -16.41
C ASP A 258 3.86 5.55 -17.71
N ILE A 259 4.25 4.64 -18.61
CA ILE A 259 4.73 4.93 -19.97
C ILE A 259 3.55 4.96 -20.94
N ASP A 260 3.62 5.80 -21.97
CA ASP A 260 2.68 5.73 -23.09
C ASP A 260 3.11 4.60 -24.03
N PRO A 261 2.28 3.58 -24.29
CA PRO A 261 2.57 2.56 -25.32
C PRO A 261 2.82 3.15 -26.71
N LYS A 262 2.40 4.41 -26.95
CA LYS A 262 2.61 5.14 -28.20
C LYS A 262 3.83 6.06 -28.19
N ASP A 263 4.62 6.10 -27.11
CA ASP A 263 5.84 6.91 -27.08
C ASP A 263 6.83 6.42 -28.15
N THR A 264 7.37 7.34 -28.94
CA THR A 264 8.23 7.01 -30.09
C THR A 264 9.57 6.42 -29.67
N LEU A 265 10.02 6.63 -28.43
CA LEU A 265 11.27 6.07 -27.91
C LEU A 265 11.09 4.72 -27.20
N LEU A 266 9.85 4.29 -26.95
CA LEU A 266 9.59 3.02 -26.25
C LEU A 266 10.23 1.80 -26.93
N PRO A 267 10.16 1.62 -28.27
CA PRO A 267 10.83 0.48 -28.91
C PRO A 267 12.35 0.46 -28.71
N LEU A 268 12.97 1.65 -28.75
CA LEU A 268 14.41 1.78 -28.52
C LEU A 268 14.77 1.47 -27.06
N LEU A 269 14.04 2.05 -26.10
CA LEU A 269 14.22 1.75 -24.68
C LEU A 269 14.07 0.25 -24.41
N ALA A 270 12.99 -0.36 -24.91
CA ALA A 270 12.72 -1.79 -24.72
C ALA A 270 13.85 -2.67 -25.27
N ASN A 271 14.34 -2.37 -26.48
CA ASN A 271 15.46 -3.11 -27.08
C ASN A 271 16.75 -2.96 -26.27
N ARG A 272 17.07 -1.75 -25.81
CA ARG A 272 18.30 -1.52 -25.04
C ARG A 272 18.24 -2.13 -23.63
N MET A 273 17.05 -2.21 -23.04
CA MET A 273 16.81 -2.98 -21.80
C MET A 273 16.94 -4.48 -22.05
N TYR A 274 16.42 -4.99 -23.17
CA TYR A 274 16.56 -6.39 -23.56
C TYR A 274 18.05 -6.78 -23.68
N LEU A 275 18.86 -5.94 -24.34
CA LEU A 275 20.30 -6.15 -24.44
C LEU A 275 21.00 -6.11 -23.06
N ALA A 276 20.51 -5.29 -22.12
CA ALA A 276 21.07 -5.20 -20.78
C ALA A 276 20.79 -6.46 -19.94
N VAL A 277 19.57 -6.99 -19.98
CA VAL A 277 19.20 -8.21 -19.22
C VAL A 277 19.76 -9.49 -19.83
N THR A 278 20.01 -9.49 -21.15
CA THR A 278 20.63 -10.62 -21.87
C THR A 278 22.15 -10.49 -22.02
N ASP A 279 22.78 -9.51 -21.35
CA ASP A 279 24.23 -9.36 -21.38
C ASP A 279 24.92 -10.61 -20.82
N SER A 280 25.76 -11.23 -21.65
CA SER A 280 26.50 -12.45 -21.31
C SER A 280 27.40 -12.33 -20.08
N LEU A 281 27.84 -11.11 -19.73
CA LEU A 281 28.66 -10.88 -18.55
C LEU A 281 27.85 -10.90 -17.25
N HIS A 282 26.58 -10.48 -17.31
CA HIS A 282 25.69 -10.34 -16.16
C HIS A 282 24.25 -10.73 -16.54
N PRO A 283 23.98 -12.01 -16.86
CA PRO A 283 22.66 -12.43 -17.31
C PRO A 283 21.63 -12.27 -16.20
N GLY A 284 20.49 -11.68 -16.53
CA GLY A 284 19.34 -11.53 -15.65
C GLY A 284 18.13 -12.33 -16.12
N VAL A 285 17.21 -12.63 -15.20
CA VAL A 285 15.89 -13.22 -15.52
C VAL A 285 14.78 -12.16 -15.58
N GLY A 286 15.13 -10.91 -15.29
CA GLY A 286 14.25 -9.75 -15.32
C GLY A 286 15.07 -8.46 -15.25
N ILE A 287 14.48 -7.37 -15.73
CA ILE A 287 15.00 -6.02 -15.55
C ILE A 287 13.86 -5.00 -15.57
N ALA A 288 13.96 -3.98 -14.73
CA ALA A 288 13.07 -2.83 -14.70
C ALA A 288 13.76 -1.56 -15.22
N ALA A 289 13.02 -0.68 -15.89
CA ALA A 289 13.56 0.55 -16.47
C ALA A 289 14.33 1.46 -15.47
N PRO A 290 13.96 1.54 -14.17
CA PRO A 290 14.76 2.27 -13.19
C PRO A 290 16.21 1.78 -13.09
N GLN A 291 16.46 0.49 -13.32
CA GLN A 291 17.80 -0.10 -13.28
C GLN A 291 18.68 0.36 -14.44
N VAL A 292 18.10 0.94 -15.50
CA VAL A 292 18.84 1.61 -16.59
C VAL A 292 18.69 3.14 -16.55
N GLY A 293 18.24 3.69 -15.41
CA GLY A 293 18.15 5.12 -15.20
C GLY A 293 16.82 5.77 -15.59
N ILE A 294 15.81 5.00 -16.00
CA ILE A 294 14.54 5.52 -16.53
C ILE A 294 13.39 5.18 -15.58
N ASN A 295 12.83 6.16 -14.85
CA ASN A 295 11.71 5.93 -13.93
C ASN A 295 10.35 5.85 -14.65
N ARG A 296 10.20 4.82 -15.49
CA ARG A 296 8.96 4.45 -16.17
C ARG A 296 8.57 3.01 -15.86
N ASN A 297 7.27 2.75 -15.85
CA ASN A 297 6.71 1.43 -15.55
C ASN A 297 6.89 0.48 -16.74
N VAL A 298 8.12 0.04 -16.98
CA VAL A 298 8.50 -0.88 -18.04
C VAL A 298 9.40 -1.95 -17.45
N ILE A 299 9.06 -3.22 -17.66
CA ILE A 299 9.86 -4.36 -17.19
C ILE A 299 9.98 -5.42 -18.29
N TRP A 300 11.10 -6.13 -18.31
CA TRP A 300 11.23 -7.42 -18.98
C TRP A 300 11.23 -8.53 -17.95
N VAL A 301 10.54 -9.63 -18.23
CA VAL A 301 10.42 -10.78 -17.32
C VAL A 301 10.52 -12.09 -18.10
N GLN A 302 11.41 -12.98 -17.65
CA GLN A 302 11.54 -14.34 -18.16
C GLN A 302 10.37 -15.20 -17.64
N ARG A 303 9.57 -15.77 -18.55
CA ARG A 303 8.36 -16.54 -18.24
C ARG A 303 8.63 -18.04 -18.11
N PHE A 304 9.23 -18.45 -17.00
CA PHE A 304 9.49 -19.87 -16.67
C PHE A 304 8.23 -20.76 -16.60
N ASP A 305 7.05 -20.16 -16.54
CA ASP A 305 5.75 -20.83 -16.53
C ASP A 305 5.20 -21.12 -17.94
N LYS A 306 5.86 -20.63 -19.00
CA LYS A 306 5.48 -20.84 -20.39
C LYS A 306 6.47 -21.75 -21.13
N PRO A 307 6.02 -22.47 -22.18
CA PRO A 307 6.92 -23.21 -23.07
C PRO A 307 8.01 -22.29 -23.64
N ASP A 308 9.22 -22.83 -23.78
CA ASP A 308 10.42 -22.12 -24.27
C ASP A 308 10.90 -20.95 -23.42
N GLU A 309 10.28 -20.74 -22.25
CA GLU A 309 10.63 -19.72 -21.27
C GLU A 309 10.91 -18.36 -21.95
N PRO A 310 9.91 -17.70 -22.57
CA PRO A 310 10.16 -16.48 -23.30
C PRO A 310 10.47 -15.32 -22.36
N LEU A 311 11.40 -14.44 -22.78
CA LEU A 311 11.60 -13.14 -22.17
C LEU A 311 10.57 -12.17 -22.79
N GLU A 312 9.69 -11.60 -21.97
CA GLU A 312 8.55 -10.79 -22.43
C GLU A 312 8.55 -9.38 -21.81
N LEU A 313 8.06 -8.40 -22.57
CA LEU A 313 7.98 -6.99 -22.18
C LEU A 313 6.60 -6.66 -21.62
N TYR A 314 6.57 -5.98 -20.46
CA TYR A 314 5.35 -5.58 -19.78
C TYR A 314 5.37 -4.07 -19.53
N LEU A 315 4.34 -3.38 -20.02
CA LEU A 315 4.13 -1.96 -19.79
C LEU A 315 3.11 -1.75 -18.69
N ASN A 316 3.38 -0.76 -17.84
CA ASN A 316 2.50 -0.33 -16.75
C ASN A 316 2.01 -1.49 -15.85
N PRO A 317 2.86 -2.49 -15.51
CA PRO A 317 2.42 -3.66 -14.76
C PRO A 317 2.01 -3.28 -13.34
N LYS A 318 0.92 -3.89 -12.87
CA LYS A 318 0.35 -3.68 -11.54
C LYS A 318 -0.08 -5.03 -10.95
N ILE A 319 0.47 -5.38 -9.80
CA ILE A 319 0.02 -6.56 -9.06
C ILE A 319 -1.26 -6.19 -8.29
N THR A 320 -2.38 -6.74 -8.74
CA THR A 320 -3.73 -6.40 -8.23
C THR A 320 -4.19 -7.32 -7.10
N TRP A 321 -3.54 -8.47 -6.92
CA TRP A 321 -3.80 -9.42 -5.83
C TRP A 321 -2.57 -10.30 -5.57
N ARG A 322 -2.44 -10.79 -4.34
CA ARG A 322 -1.38 -11.70 -3.89
C ARG A 322 -1.95 -12.81 -3.01
N SER A 323 -1.42 -14.02 -3.13
CA SER A 323 -1.77 -15.14 -2.25
C SER A 323 -1.22 -14.94 -0.84
N LYS A 324 -1.90 -15.45 0.18
CA LYS A 324 -1.30 -15.55 1.53
C LYS A 324 -0.16 -16.58 1.60
N LEU A 325 -0.18 -17.56 0.71
CA LEU A 325 0.89 -18.52 0.56
C LEU A 325 2.15 -17.79 0.09
N LEU A 326 3.25 -18.00 0.80
CA LEU A 326 4.57 -17.46 0.52
C LEU A 326 5.52 -18.57 0.10
N ARG A 327 6.53 -18.22 -0.68
CA ARG A 327 7.67 -19.07 -1.04
C ARG A 327 8.95 -18.35 -0.63
N LYS A 328 9.86 -19.06 0.02
CA LYS A 328 11.22 -18.56 0.25
C LYS A 328 12.12 -18.95 -0.92
N GLY A 329 12.90 -18.01 -1.41
CA GLY A 329 13.82 -18.25 -2.51
C GLY A 329 15.01 -17.30 -2.47
N LEU A 330 16.10 -17.71 -3.12
CA LEU A 330 17.26 -16.86 -3.30
C LEU A 330 16.95 -15.80 -4.37
N GLU A 331 17.10 -14.52 -4.02
CA GLU A 331 17.04 -13.39 -4.94
C GLU A 331 18.41 -12.73 -5.03
N GLY A 332 18.71 -12.17 -6.21
CA GLY A 332 19.80 -11.25 -6.48
C GLY A 332 19.29 -10.15 -7.42
N CYS A 333 20.08 -9.09 -7.62
CA CYS A 333 19.67 -7.96 -8.45
C CYS A 333 20.86 -7.43 -9.26
N LEU A 334 20.66 -7.13 -10.54
CA LEU A 334 21.71 -6.56 -11.40
C LEU A 334 22.22 -5.17 -10.92
N SER A 335 21.44 -4.50 -10.08
CA SER A 335 21.76 -3.19 -9.49
C SER A 335 22.37 -3.28 -8.09
N ILE A 336 22.53 -4.48 -7.52
CA ILE A 336 23.11 -4.71 -6.19
C ILE A 336 24.19 -5.79 -6.33
N PRO A 337 25.44 -5.39 -6.57
CA PRO A 337 26.50 -6.33 -6.91
C PRO A 337 26.84 -7.22 -5.71
N ASP A 338 27.28 -8.45 -6.00
CA ASP A 338 27.81 -9.43 -5.05
C ASP A 338 26.89 -9.75 -3.84
N THR A 339 25.59 -9.44 -3.95
CA THR A 339 24.63 -9.60 -2.86
C THR A 339 23.50 -10.51 -3.30
N MET A 340 23.26 -11.57 -2.52
CA MET A 340 22.07 -12.42 -2.66
C MET A 340 21.43 -12.60 -1.29
N GLY A 341 20.11 -12.80 -1.27
CA GLY A 341 19.37 -13.00 -0.03
C GLY A 341 18.18 -13.91 -0.19
N GLN A 342 17.79 -14.55 0.90
CA GLN A 342 16.63 -15.44 0.94
C GLN A 342 15.37 -14.64 1.24
N VAL A 343 14.60 -14.29 0.21
CA VAL A 343 13.42 -13.43 0.30
C VAL A 343 12.15 -14.29 0.26
N LEU A 344 11.18 -13.94 1.11
CA LEU A 344 9.81 -14.47 1.02
C LEU A 344 8.99 -13.66 0.02
N ARG A 345 8.33 -14.35 -0.91
CA ARG A 345 7.43 -13.74 -1.91
C ARG A 345 6.11 -14.47 -1.94
N ASN A 346 5.04 -13.80 -2.34
CA ASN A 346 3.75 -14.44 -2.52
C ASN A 346 3.85 -15.47 -3.66
N TYR A 347 3.39 -16.68 -3.41
CA TYR A 347 3.51 -17.80 -4.36
C TYR A 347 2.70 -17.54 -5.64
N THR A 348 1.51 -16.95 -5.51
CA THR A 348 0.64 -16.58 -6.63
C THR A 348 0.32 -15.09 -6.58
N ILE A 349 0.32 -14.45 -7.74
CA ILE A 349 -0.09 -13.06 -7.94
C ILE A 349 -1.12 -12.94 -9.07
N ARG A 350 -1.95 -11.90 -9.01
CA ARG A 350 -2.74 -11.45 -10.17
C ARG A 350 -2.11 -10.19 -10.74
N LEU A 351 -1.69 -10.23 -12.00
CA LEU A 351 -1.05 -9.12 -12.69
C LEU A 351 -2.04 -8.48 -13.67
N SER A 352 -2.03 -7.15 -13.75
CA SER A 352 -2.67 -6.32 -14.78
C SER A 352 -1.57 -5.53 -15.49
N TYR A 353 -1.55 -5.50 -16.81
CA TYR A 353 -0.51 -4.83 -17.57
C TYR A 353 -0.97 -4.46 -18.99
N GLN A 354 -0.13 -3.75 -19.73
CA GLN A 354 -0.28 -3.50 -21.16
C GLN A 354 0.85 -4.16 -21.95
N ASP A 355 0.53 -4.72 -23.11
CA ASP A 355 1.54 -5.17 -24.07
C ASP A 355 2.12 -4.00 -24.87
N ILE A 356 3.07 -4.29 -25.77
CA ILE A 356 3.73 -3.29 -26.62
C ILE A 356 2.75 -2.54 -27.55
N ALA A 357 1.59 -3.13 -27.87
CA ALA A 357 0.53 -2.48 -28.64
C ALA A 357 -0.39 -1.61 -27.77
N GLY A 358 -0.21 -1.65 -26.44
CA GLY A 358 -1.04 -0.96 -25.46
C GLY A 358 -2.31 -1.72 -25.07
N THR A 359 -2.48 -2.96 -25.52
CA THR A 359 -3.63 -3.79 -25.17
C THR A 359 -3.53 -4.22 -23.71
N HIS A 360 -4.62 -4.11 -22.97
CA HIS A 360 -4.65 -4.47 -21.56
C HIS A 360 -4.87 -5.97 -21.35
N HIS A 361 -4.12 -6.55 -20.43
CA HIS A 361 -4.18 -7.97 -20.05
C HIS A 361 -4.32 -8.10 -18.53
N GLU A 362 -5.01 -9.15 -18.09
CA GLU A 362 -4.97 -9.63 -16.70
C GLU A 362 -4.68 -11.13 -16.67
N GLU A 363 -3.78 -11.57 -15.81
CA GLU A 363 -3.47 -13.00 -15.65
C GLU A 363 -3.07 -13.36 -14.22
N MET A 364 -3.22 -14.65 -13.89
CA MET A 364 -2.74 -15.25 -12.65
C MET A 364 -1.39 -15.91 -12.93
N ILE A 365 -0.38 -15.58 -12.13
CA ILE A 365 0.99 -16.09 -12.29
C ILE A 365 1.44 -16.70 -10.96
N GLU A 366 2.09 -17.87 -11.03
CA GLU A 366 2.50 -18.65 -9.86
C GLU A 366 4.01 -18.96 -9.85
N GLY A 367 4.48 -19.48 -8.72
CA GLY A 367 5.81 -20.08 -8.62
C GLY A 367 6.94 -19.06 -8.79
N PHE A 368 7.98 -19.46 -9.52
CA PHE A 368 9.17 -18.62 -9.68
C PHE A 368 8.91 -17.40 -10.58
N THR A 369 8.10 -17.52 -11.63
CA THR A 369 7.72 -16.35 -12.44
C THR A 369 7.03 -15.28 -11.58
N ALA A 370 6.17 -15.68 -10.63
CA ALA A 370 5.55 -14.73 -9.71
C ALA A 370 6.59 -13.98 -8.86
N VAL A 371 7.70 -14.63 -8.49
CA VAL A 371 8.83 -14.00 -7.77
C VAL A 371 9.48 -12.94 -8.65
N VAL A 372 9.81 -13.27 -9.90
CA VAL A 372 10.45 -12.33 -10.85
C VAL A 372 9.55 -11.11 -11.05
N PHE A 373 8.25 -11.28 -11.30
CA PHE A 373 7.33 -10.14 -11.41
C PHE A 373 7.27 -9.28 -10.15
N GLN A 374 7.25 -9.88 -8.97
CA GLN A 374 7.25 -9.12 -7.71
C GLN A 374 8.55 -8.33 -7.54
N HIS A 375 9.69 -8.91 -7.93
CA HIS A 375 10.99 -8.23 -7.91
C HIS A 375 11.03 -7.05 -8.88
N GLU A 376 10.70 -7.27 -10.15
CA GLU A 376 10.75 -6.21 -11.16
C GLU A 376 9.72 -5.11 -10.89
N THR A 377 8.55 -5.48 -10.37
CA THR A 377 7.52 -4.52 -9.96
C THR A 377 7.97 -3.70 -8.75
N ASP A 378 8.71 -4.26 -7.80
CA ASP A 378 9.26 -3.53 -6.65
C ASP A 378 10.19 -2.38 -7.09
N HIS A 379 11.02 -2.60 -8.11
CA HIS A 379 11.86 -1.55 -8.69
C HIS A 379 11.05 -0.37 -9.22
N LEU A 380 9.85 -0.60 -9.77
CA LEU A 380 8.97 0.48 -10.22
C LEU A 380 8.50 1.38 -9.07
N TYR A 381 8.49 0.85 -7.85
CA TYR A 381 8.13 1.57 -6.64
C TYR A 381 9.33 2.07 -5.83
N GLY A 382 10.54 1.88 -6.34
CA GLY A 382 11.77 2.26 -5.65
C GLY A 382 12.12 1.36 -4.48
N ILE A 383 11.66 0.11 -4.51
CA ILE A 383 11.88 -0.90 -3.47
C ILE A 383 12.94 -1.88 -3.96
N LEU A 384 13.97 -2.11 -3.15
CA LEU A 384 15.01 -3.10 -3.41
C LEU A 384 14.74 -4.37 -2.61
N PHE A 385 15.23 -5.53 -3.06
CA PHE A 385 15.01 -6.78 -2.33
C PHE A 385 15.61 -6.76 -0.91
N THR A 386 16.67 -5.99 -0.69
CA THR A 386 17.24 -5.76 0.65
C THR A 386 16.27 -5.07 1.60
N ASP A 387 15.39 -4.20 1.09
CA ASP A 387 14.33 -3.58 1.88
C ASP A 387 13.30 -4.65 2.32
N ARG A 388 13.04 -5.66 1.47
CA ARG A 388 12.18 -6.81 1.82
C ARG A 388 12.80 -7.71 2.87
N LEU A 389 14.10 -7.95 2.82
CA LEU A 389 14.79 -8.72 3.85
C LEU A 389 14.64 -8.04 5.22
N ALA A 390 14.92 -6.73 5.29
CA ALA A 390 14.76 -5.96 6.52
C ALA A 390 13.31 -5.96 7.04
N GLU A 391 12.32 -5.87 6.15
CA GLU A 391 10.90 -5.99 6.50
C GLU A 391 10.56 -7.38 7.07
N GLN A 392 11.15 -8.44 6.52
CA GLN A 392 10.85 -9.82 6.88
C GLN A 392 11.53 -10.27 8.17
N GLU A 393 12.70 -9.72 8.52
CA GLU A 393 13.35 -9.95 9.81
C GLU A 393 12.48 -9.49 11.00
N ALA A 394 11.60 -8.51 10.78
CA ALA A 394 10.69 -8.00 11.79
C ALA A 394 9.41 -8.85 11.98
N ASN A 395 9.20 -9.90 11.17
CA ASN A 395 7.95 -10.65 11.10
C ASN A 395 8.11 -12.16 11.40
N ALA A 396 7.04 -12.80 11.86
CA ALA A 396 6.99 -14.24 12.15
C ALA A 396 6.32 -15.04 11.02
N TYR A 397 6.94 -16.15 10.61
CA TYR A 397 6.45 -17.02 9.53
C TYR A 397 6.43 -18.48 9.98
N HIS A 398 5.46 -19.23 9.46
CA HIS A 398 5.34 -20.67 9.71
C HIS A 398 5.54 -21.46 8.43
N LEU A 399 6.47 -22.43 8.50
CA LEU A 399 6.72 -23.38 7.43
C LEU A 399 5.57 -24.39 7.35
N ILE A 400 5.09 -24.65 6.14
CA ILE A 400 3.97 -25.57 5.89
C ILE A 400 4.44 -26.87 5.26
N ASN A 401 5.49 -26.81 4.44
CA ASN A 401 6.05 -27.97 3.78
C ASN A 401 7.58 -27.80 3.67
N ALA A 402 8.32 -28.88 3.95
CA ALA A 402 9.79 -28.89 3.90
C ALA A 402 10.34 -29.22 2.49
N GLU A 403 9.58 -29.93 1.65
CA GLU A 403 9.97 -30.31 0.28
C GLU A 403 9.87 -29.13 -0.69
N VAL A 404 8.87 -28.28 -0.48
CA VAL A 404 8.73 -26.97 -1.14
C VAL A 404 8.67 -25.95 -0.03
N GLN A 405 9.69 -25.10 0.10
CA GLN A 405 9.81 -24.09 1.18
C GLN A 405 8.70 -23.03 1.13
N LEU A 406 7.49 -23.45 1.50
CA LEU A 406 6.27 -22.67 1.49
C LEU A 406 5.90 -22.27 2.92
N TYR A 407 5.47 -21.02 3.07
CA TYR A 407 5.16 -20.42 4.35
C TYR A 407 3.79 -19.76 4.32
N LEU A 408 3.14 -19.69 5.47
CA LEU A 408 2.05 -18.76 5.70
C LEU A 408 2.57 -17.67 6.64
N GLU A 409 2.19 -16.43 6.35
CA GLU A 409 2.38 -15.33 7.27
C GLU A 409 1.58 -15.61 8.55
N GLN A 410 2.29 -15.76 9.67
CA GLN A 410 1.64 -16.00 10.95
C GLN A 410 1.25 -14.67 11.56
N ARG A 411 -0.06 -14.42 11.63
CA ARG A 411 -0.58 -13.41 12.54
C ARG A 411 -0.69 -14.07 13.90
N LEU A 412 0.09 -13.58 14.86
CA LEU A 412 0.06 -14.06 16.24
C LEU A 412 -1.37 -13.97 16.77
N ARG A 413 -2.13 -15.07 16.72
CA ARG A 413 -3.27 -15.29 17.61
C ARG A 413 -2.70 -16.03 18.80
N ARG A 414 -2.59 -15.36 19.95
CA ARG A 414 -2.34 -16.07 21.21
C ARG A 414 -3.65 -16.73 21.62
N GLN A 415 -3.58 -18.03 21.90
CA GLN A 415 -4.68 -18.84 22.47
C GLN A 415 -4.93 -18.47 23.92
#